data_AF-A0A6J4TZV2-F1
#
_entry.id   AF-A0A6J4TZV2-F1
#
_cell.length_a   1.000
_cell.length_b   1.000
_cell.length_c   1.000
_cell.angle_alpha   90.00
_cell.angle_beta   90.00
_cell.angle_gamma   90.00
#
_symmetry.space_group_name_H-M   'P 1'
#
loop_
_entity.id
_entity.type
_entity.pdbx_description
1 polymer ?
#
loop_
_entity_poly.entity_id
_entity_poly.type
_entity_poly.pdbx_seq_one_letter_code
_entity_poly.pdbx_strand_id
1 'polypeptide(L)'
;MVVSIVALIVALGGTSYAAFKLPRNSVGAPEIKTGAVRGSEVKNGSLGVRDLSRRTRAALRGPAGAAGVPGAAGARGATGASGPAGPTG
;
A
#
# COMPACT_ATOMS: atom_id res chain seq x y z
N MET A 1 -50.16 -22.53 -26.83
CA MET A 1 -49.16 -21.75 -27.60
C MET A 1 -48.58 -20.58 -26.80
N VAL A 2 -49.37 -19.80 -26.05
CA VAL A 2 -48.87 -18.64 -25.27
C VAL A 2 -47.97 -19.05 -24.11
N VAL A 3 -48.39 -20.03 -23.30
CA VAL A 3 -47.61 -20.51 -22.12
C VAL A 3 -46.23 -21.05 -22.53
N SER A 4 -46.15 -21.75 -23.65
CA SER A 4 -44.88 -22.28 -24.19
C SER A 4 -43.91 -21.18 -24.64
N ILE A 5 -44.41 -20.06 -25.18
CA ILE A 5 -43.56 -18.93 -25.58
C ILE A 5 -43.01 -18.21 -24.34
N VAL A 6 -43.85 -17.98 -23.32
CA VAL A 6 -43.42 -17.38 -22.05
C VAL A 6 -42.41 -18.28 -21.34
N ALA A 7 -42.67 -19.58 -21.27
CA ALA A 7 -41.75 -20.55 -20.68
C ALA A 7 -40.39 -20.58 -21.40
N LEU A 8 -40.38 -20.49 -22.74
CA LEU A 8 -39.14 -20.45 -23.52
C LEU A 8 -38.33 -19.16 -23.27
N ILE A 9 -39.00 -18.00 -23.17
CA ILE A 9 -38.33 -16.74 -22.83
C ILE A 9 -37.75 -16.78 -21.40
N VAL A 10 -38.49 -17.34 -20.44
CA VAL A 10 -38.02 -17.49 -19.05
C VAL A 10 -36.85 -18.48 -18.97
N ALA A 11 -36.91 -19.60 -19.69
CA ALA A 11 -35.83 -20.59 -19.74
C ALA A 11 -34.54 -20.04 -20.36
N LEU A 12 -34.65 -19.19 -21.40
CA LEU A 12 -33.52 -18.52 -22.03
C LEU A 12 -33.01 -17.31 -21.21
N GLY A 13 -33.90 -16.64 -20.46
CA GLY A 13 -33.58 -15.44 -19.67
C GLY A 13 -33.03 -15.73 -18.26
N GLY A 14 -33.28 -16.92 -17.71
CA GLY A 14 -32.94 -17.27 -16.33
C GLY A 14 -31.44 -17.21 -15.98
N THR A 15 -30.56 -17.52 -16.94
CA THR A 15 -29.10 -17.44 -16.76
C THR A 15 -28.59 -16.00 -16.81
N SER A 16 -29.24 -15.15 -17.60
CA SER A 16 -28.84 -13.75 -17.76
C SER A 16 -29.12 -12.93 -16.50
N TYR A 17 -30.25 -13.16 -15.82
CA TYR A 17 -30.60 -12.40 -14.61
C TYR A 17 -29.61 -12.64 -13.45
N ALA A 18 -29.09 -13.86 -13.29
CA ALA A 18 -28.08 -14.16 -12.29
C ALA A 18 -26.74 -13.45 -12.58
N ALA A 19 -26.39 -13.24 -13.86
CA ALA A 19 -25.16 -12.54 -14.25
C ALA A 19 -25.18 -11.03 -13.93
N PHE A 20 -26.36 -10.42 -13.87
CA PHE A 20 -26.49 -8.96 -13.65
C PHE A 20 -26.54 -8.55 -12.18
N LYS A 21 -26.82 -9.48 -11.25
CA LYS A 21 -26.86 -9.19 -9.81
C LYS A 21 -26.07 -10.21 -8.99
N LEU A 22 -24.75 -10.17 -9.14
CA LEU A 22 -23.89 -10.84 -8.17
C LEU A 22 -23.94 -10.09 -6.82
N PRO A 23 -24.09 -10.81 -5.69
CA PRO A 23 -23.82 -10.24 -4.39
C PRO A 23 -22.39 -9.69 -4.32
N ARG A 24 -22.18 -8.71 -3.42
CA ARG A 24 -20.84 -8.15 -3.23
C ARG A 24 -19.86 -9.24 -2.79
N ASN A 25 -18.65 -9.22 -3.37
CA ASN A 25 -17.55 -10.16 -3.09
C ASN A 25 -17.81 -11.62 -3.54
N SER A 26 -18.70 -11.85 -4.52
CA SER A 26 -18.98 -13.19 -5.06
C SER A 26 -18.10 -13.63 -6.24
N VAL A 27 -17.17 -12.79 -6.68
CA VAL A 27 -16.13 -13.13 -7.66
C VAL A 27 -14.81 -13.35 -6.93
N GLY A 28 -14.34 -14.59 -6.88
CA GLY A 28 -13.09 -15.00 -6.28
C GLY A 28 -11.98 -15.19 -7.31
N ALA A 29 -10.84 -15.70 -6.85
CA ALA A 29 -9.70 -16.00 -7.72
C ALA A 29 -9.98 -17.07 -8.79
N PRO A 30 -10.75 -18.15 -8.53
CA PRO A 30 -11.05 -19.17 -9.55
C PRO A 30 -11.82 -18.63 -10.76
N GLU A 31 -12.63 -17.59 -10.56
CA GLU A 31 -13.45 -16.96 -11.61
C GLU A 31 -12.66 -15.97 -12.47
N ILE A 32 -11.44 -15.59 -12.06
CA ILE A 32 -10.62 -14.57 -12.72
C ILE A 32 -9.41 -15.23 -13.40
N LYS A 33 -9.41 -15.21 -14.73
CA LYS A 33 -8.26 -15.68 -15.52
C LYS A 33 -7.04 -14.78 -15.30
N THR A 34 -5.84 -15.36 -15.37
CA THR A 34 -4.58 -14.61 -15.29
C THR A 34 -4.54 -13.48 -16.32
N GLY A 35 -4.36 -12.25 -15.84
CA GLY A 35 -4.32 -11.05 -16.70
C GLY A 35 -5.68 -10.52 -17.17
N ALA A 36 -6.79 -11.04 -16.64
CA ALA A 36 -8.13 -10.55 -16.98
C ALA A 36 -8.43 -9.14 -16.45
N VAL A 37 -7.80 -8.74 -15.34
CA VAL A 37 -7.97 -7.41 -14.73
C VAL A 37 -6.82 -6.51 -15.15
N ARG A 38 -7.14 -5.39 -15.81
CA ARG A 38 -6.23 -4.37 -16.32
C ARG A 38 -6.74 -2.98 -15.91
N GLY A 39 -6.13 -1.93 -16.48
CA GLY A 39 -6.46 -0.55 -16.14
C GLY A 39 -7.90 -0.14 -16.46
N SER A 40 -8.54 -0.75 -17.47
CA SER A 40 -9.94 -0.48 -17.81
C SER A 40 -10.92 -0.93 -16.72
N GLU A 41 -10.55 -1.94 -15.93
CA GLU A 41 -11.39 -2.50 -14.86
C GLU A 41 -11.16 -1.80 -13.51
N VAL A 42 -10.14 -0.94 -13.42
CA VAL A 42 -9.76 -0.24 -12.18
C VAL A 42 -10.10 1.24 -12.30
N LYS A 43 -11.01 1.71 -11.43
CA LYS A 43 -11.36 3.12 -11.37
C LYS A 43 -10.20 3.95 -10.80
N ASN A 44 -9.91 5.10 -11.41
CA ASN A 44 -8.88 6.01 -10.90
C ASN A 44 -9.16 6.42 -9.45
N GLY A 45 -8.13 6.31 -8.60
CA GLY A 45 -8.21 6.60 -7.18
C GLY A 45 -8.92 5.54 -6.32
N SER A 46 -9.34 4.39 -6.89
CA SER A 46 -10.00 3.34 -6.10
C SER A 46 -9.04 2.44 -5.32
N LEU A 47 -7.75 2.42 -5.68
CA LEU A 47 -6.74 1.58 -5.03
C LEU A 47 -6.15 2.30 -3.82
N GLY A 48 -6.37 1.73 -2.63
CA GLY A 48 -5.76 2.17 -1.40
C GLY A 48 -4.50 1.38 -1.05
N VAL A 49 -3.75 1.89 -0.07
CA VAL A 49 -2.52 1.24 0.44
C VAL A 49 -2.80 -0.17 1.02
N ARG A 50 -4.04 -0.44 1.44
CA ARG A 50 -4.47 -1.74 1.98
C ARG A 50 -4.64 -2.80 0.89
N ASP A 51 -4.90 -2.39 -0.34
CA ASP A 51 -5.11 -3.28 -1.49
C ASP A 51 -3.78 -3.76 -2.10
N LEU A 52 -2.67 -3.12 -1.71
CA LEU A 52 -1.33 -3.44 -2.18
C LEU A 52 -0.64 -4.45 -1.27
N SER A 53 0.05 -5.42 -1.89
CA SER A 53 0.87 -6.39 -1.17
C SER A 53 1.98 -5.70 -0.36
N ARG A 54 2.43 -6.34 0.73
CA ARG A 54 3.55 -5.82 1.54
C ARG A 54 4.81 -5.59 0.69
N ARG A 55 5.08 -6.48 -0.27
CA ARG A 55 6.20 -6.38 -1.20
C ARG A 55 6.07 -5.14 -2.08
N THR A 56 4.90 -4.91 -2.68
CA THR A 56 4.64 -3.73 -3.50
C THR A 56 4.79 -2.45 -2.68
N ARG A 57 4.26 -2.43 -1.45
CA ARG A 57 4.41 -1.28 -0.54
C ARG A 57 5.86 -0.99 -0.17
N ALA A 58 6.67 -2.03 0.05
CA ALA A 58 8.09 -1.87 0.31
C ALA A 58 8.83 -1.35 -0.92
N ALA A 59 8.49 -1.84 -2.11
CA ALA A 59 9.07 -1.35 -3.37
C ALA A 59 8.71 0.12 -3.69
N LEU A 60 7.57 0.60 -3.19
CA LEU A 60 7.16 2.00 -3.31
C LEU A 60 7.84 2.92 -2.29
N ARG A 61 8.50 2.38 -1.26
CA ARG A 61 9.26 3.20 -0.32
C ARG A 61 10.60 3.56 -0.96
N GLY A 62 10.87 4.85 -1.06
CA GLY A 62 12.17 5.36 -1.49
C GLY A 62 13.29 4.98 -0.52
N PRO A 63 14.55 5.18 -0.92
CA PRO A 63 15.70 4.96 -0.04
C PRO A 63 15.61 5.84 1.20
N ALA A 64 16.25 5.41 2.29
CA ALA A 64 16.43 6.25 3.46
C ALA A 64 17.17 7.53 3.09
N GLY A 65 16.81 8.65 3.73
CA GLY A 65 17.52 9.90 3.55
C GLY A 65 18.97 9.81 4.03
N ALA A 66 19.81 10.75 3.58
CA ALA A 66 21.18 10.85 4.05
C ALA A 66 21.23 11.03 5.57
N ALA A 67 22.28 10.50 6.20
CA ALA A 67 22.54 10.75 7.61
C ALA A 67 22.73 12.26 7.85
N GLY A 68 22.30 12.73 9.03
CA GLY A 68 22.51 14.12 9.42
C GLY A 68 23.99 14.46 9.59
N VAL A 69 24.33 15.75 9.52
CA VAL A 69 25.68 16.22 9.80
C VAL A 69 26.07 15.94 11.26
N PRO A 70 27.36 15.63 11.55
CA PRO A 70 27.84 15.54 12.92
C PRO A 70 27.56 16.82 13.72
N GLY A 71 27.31 16.67 15.03
CA GLY A 71 27.13 17.80 15.93
C GLY A 71 28.39 18.66 16.07
N ALA A 72 28.22 19.90 16.51
CA ALA A 72 29.33 20.81 16.77
C ALA A 72 30.27 20.24 17.86
N ALA A 73 31.56 20.58 17.76
CA ALA A 73 32.53 20.24 18.80
C ALA A 73 32.14 20.89 20.14
N GLY A 74 32.40 20.17 21.24
CA GLY A 74 32.16 20.69 22.59
C GLY A 74 33.06 21.89 22.92
N ALA A 75 32.64 22.71 23.88
CA ALA A 75 33.43 23.83 24.37
C ALA A 75 34.77 23.35 24.98
N ARG A 76 35.82 24.17 24.85
CA ARG A 76 37.12 23.92 25.48
C ARG A 76 36.96 23.92 27.01
N GLY A 77 37.63 22.98 27.68
CA GLY A 77 37.69 22.94 29.15
C GLY A 77 38.35 24.18 29.76
N ALA A 78 38.02 24.47 31.03
CA ALA A 78 38.61 25.58 31.76
C ALA A 78 40.13 25.42 31.93
N THR A 79 40.85 26.55 31.98
CA THR A 79 42.28 26.56 32.30
C THR A 79 42.51 26.04 33.72
N GLY A 80 43.56 25.24 33.93
CA GLY A 80 43.92 24.72 35.25
C GLY A 80 44.38 25.82 36.22
N ALA A 81 44.29 25.54 37.53
CA ALA A 81 44.77 26.45 38.56
C ALA A 81 46.30 26.69 38.44
N SER A 82 46.73 27.91 38.77
CA SER A 82 48.15 28.24 38.88
C SER A 82 48.84 27.37 39.95
N GLY A 83 50.08 26.97 39.70
CA GLY A 83 50.88 26.18 40.65
C GLY A 83 51.21 26.97 41.93
N PRO A 84 51.55 26.28 43.03
CA PRO A 84 51.97 26.93 44.27
C PRO A 84 53.26 27.74 44.06
N ALA A 85 53.43 28.79 44.85
CA ALA A 85 54.67 29.57 44.87
C ALA A 85 55.86 28.68 45.30
N GLY A 86 57.03 28.89 44.67
CA GLY A 86 58.25 28.15 45.00
C GLY A 86 58.82 28.49 46.39
N PRO A 87 59.65 27.61 46.97
CA PRO A 87 60.29 27.87 48.26
C PRO A 87 61.24 29.07 48.17
N THR A 88 61.26 29.91 49.20
CA THR A 88 62.22 31.00 49.37
C THR A 88 63.61 30.40 49.64
N GLY A 89 64.63 30.85 48.88
CA GLY A 89 66.03 30.41 49.03
C GLY A 89 66.71 30.89 50.30
#